data_AF-A0A0H3M342-F1
#
_entry.id   AF-A0A0H3M342-F1
#
_cell.length_a   1.000
_cell.length_b   1.000
_cell.length_c   1.000
_cell.angle_alpha   90.00
_cell.angle_beta   90.00
_cell.angle_gamma   90.00
#
_symmetry.space_group_name_H-M   'P 1'
#
loop_
_entity.id
_entity.type
_entity.pdbx_description
1 polymer ?
#
loop_
_entity_poly.entity_id
_entity_poly.type
_entity_poly.pdbx_seq_one_letter_code
_entity_poly.pdbx_strand_id
1 'polypeptide(L)'
;MVRISMATTWAFLDEKIINLCLKRENFCQMPIGRKENICWLIDFVAPYGYVVCIIHNMQWYVFLHQYYCYAIRRNQDGGIRKIACWCCYRAQNPSEELL
;
A
#
# COMPACT_ATOMS: atom_id res chain seq x y z
N MET A 1 -28.70 -0.59 -4.92
CA MET A 1 -27.51 -1.04 -5.67
C MET A 1 -26.33 -0.17 -5.22
N VAL A 2 -25.40 -0.72 -4.43
CA VAL A 2 -24.20 0.02 -4.01
C VAL A 2 -23.20 -0.04 -5.16
N ARG A 3 -22.86 1.11 -5.73
CA ARG A 3 -21.75 1.21 -6.69
C ARG A 3 -20.51 1.60 -5.91
N ILE A 4 -19.60 0.66 -5.70
CA ILE A 4 -18.25 0.99 -5.22
C ILE A 4 -17.56 1.68 -6.39
N SER A 5 -17.34 2.99 -6.26
CA SER A 5 -16.56 3.76 -7.24
C SER A 5 -15.09 3.37 -7.13
N MET A 6 -14.50 3.47 -5.92
CA MET A 6 -13.13 3.08 -5.58
C MET A 6 -12.99 2.86 -4.07
N ALA A 7 -12.12 1.96 -3.64
CA ALA A 7 -11.78 1.78 -2.23
C ALA A 7 -10.33 1.30 -2.08
N THR A 8 -9.64 1.81 -1.05
CA THR A 8 -8.32 1.30 -0.66
C THR A 8 -8.16 1.33 0.85
N THR A 9 -7.52 0.29 1.39
CA THR A 9 -7.17 0.16 2.80
C THR A 9 -5.67 -0.12 2.90
N TRP A 10 -5.06 0.31 3.99
CA TRP A 10 -3.61 0.21 4.16
C TRP A 10 -3.23 0.05 5.63
N ALA A 11 -2.03 -0.46 5.89
CA ALA A 11 -1.44 -0.51 7.22
C ALA A 11 0.08 -0.39 7.16
N PHE A 12 0.68 0.08 8.26
CA PHE A 12 2.13 0.00 8.47
C PHE A 12 2.48 -1.35 9.08
N LEU A 13 3.24 -2.15 8.35
CA LEU A 13 3.57 -3.52 8.73
C LEU A 13 5.05 -3.80 8.47
N ASP A 14 5.67 -4.50 9.43
CA ASP A 14 7.00 -5.10 9.29
C ASP A 14 6.94 -6.25 8.27
N GLU A 15 8.01 -6.44 7.50
CA GLU A 15 8.11 -7.53 6.52
C GLU A 15 7.91 -8.92 7.16
N LYS A 16 8.27 -9.11 8.43
CA LYS A 16 8.03 -10.35 9.17
C LYS A 16 6.54 -10.63 9.33
N ILE A 17 5.74 -9.60 9.59
CA ILE A 17 4.28 -9.73 9.74
C ILE A 17 3.67 -10.11 8.40
N ILE A 18 4.10 -9.47 7.32
CA ILE A 18 3.65 -9.83 5.97
C ILE A 18 3.98 -11.28 5.64
N ASN A 19 5.21 -11.72 5.88
CA ASN A 19 5.61 -13.11 5.63
C ASN A 19 4.79 -14.12 6.43
N LEU A 20 4.33 -13.76 7.64
CA LEU A 20 3.42 -14.57 8.43
C LEU A 20 2.00 -14.60 7.83
N CYS A 21 1.47 -13.44 7.42
CA CYS A 21 0.16 -13.33 6.77
C CYS A 21 0.10 -14.13 5.46
N LEU A 22 1.18 -14.10 4.67
CA LEU A 22 1.29 -14.90 3.45
C LEU A 22 1.20 -16.40 3.70
N LYS A 23 1.73 -16.88 4.83
CA LYS A 23 1.72 -18.30 5.21
C LYS A 23 0.40 -18.77 5.83
N ARG A 24 -0.34 -17.87 6.49
CA ARG A 24 -1.54 -18.22 7.28
C ARG A 24 -2.88 -17.94 6.58
N GLU A 25 -2.85 -17.44 5.35
CA GLU A 25 -4.02 -17.03 4.56
C GLU A 25 -4.98 -16.02 5.23
N ASN A 26 -4.66 -15.53 6.44
CA ASN A 26 -5.51 -14.62 7.21
C ASN A 26 -4.70 -13.45 7.77
N PHE A 27 -5.14 -12.23 7.45
CA PHE A 27 -4.54 -10.95 7.88
C PHE A 27 -5.10 -10.41 9.22
N CYS A 28 -6.11 -11.06 9.80
CA CYS A 28 -7.08 -10.34 10.62
C CYS A 28 -6.68 -9.93 12.05
N GLN A 29 -5.54 -10.31 12.63
CA GLN A 29 -5.29 -10.06 14.07
C GLN A 29 -3.82 -9.90 14.47
N MET A 30 -3.08 -8.96 13.87
CA MET A 30 -1.70 -8.71 14.30
C MET A 30 -1.47 -7.27 14.77
N PRO A 31 -0.71 -7.07 15.87
CA PRO A 31 -0.45 -5.75 16.42
C PRO A 31 0.36 -4.92 15.41
N ILE A 32 -0.16 -3.73 15.11
CA ILE A 32 0.47 -2.73 14.24
C ILE A 32 1.67 -2.17 15.00
N GLY A 33 2.84 -2.78 14.81
CA GLY A 33 4.10 -2.38 15.45
C GLY A 33 4.70 -1.15 14.77
N ARG A 34 4.94 -0.07 15.53
CA ARG A 34 5.44 1.24 15.09
C ARG A 34 6.91 1.27 14.58
N LYS A 35 7.60 0.13 14.45
CA LYS A 35 9.07 0.15 14.32
C LYS A 35 9.61 0.14 12.89
N GLU A 36 8.79 -0.18 11.88
CA GLU A 36 9.19 -0.13 10.48
C GLU A 36 8.10 0.58 9.66
N ASN A 37 8.44 1.77 9.14
CA ASN A 37 7.55 2.64 8.36
C ASN A 37 7.38 2.10 6.94
N ILE A 38 6.95 0.85 6.77
CA ILE A 38 6.65 0.31 5.44
C ILE A 38 5.13 0.25 5.32
N CYS A 39 4.59 1.10 4.44
CA CYS A 39 3.17 1.11 4.13
C CYS A 39 2.85 -0.05 3.19
N TRP A 40 1.82 -0.83 3.55
CA TRP A 40 1.28 -1.89 2.73
C TRP A 40 -0.17 -1.59 2.37
N LEU A 41 -0.51 -1.67 1.08
CA LEU A 41 -1.91 -1.72 0.64
C LEU A 41 -2.46 -3.11 0.93
N ILE A 42 -3.56 -3.15 1.67
CA ILE A 42 -4.28 -4.37 2.02
C ILE A 42 -5.33 -4.64 0.95
N ASP A 43 -6.24 -3.68 0.77
CA ASP A 43 -7.25 -3.72 -0.29
C ASP A 43 -7.03 -2.57 -1.27
N PHE A 44 -7.21 -2.87 -2.56
CA PHE A 44 -7.21 -1.86 -3.61
C PHE A 44 -8.21 -2.24 -4.70
N VAL A 45 -9.28 -1.46 -4.82
CA VAL A 45 -10.38 -1.71 -5.75
C VAL A 45 -10.63 -0.44 -6.56
N ALA A 46 -10.38 -0.51 -7.87
CA ALA A 46 -10.54 0.59 -8.81
C ALA A 46 -11.16 0.10 -10.14
N PRO A 47 -12.44 -0.32 -10.14
CA PRO A 47 -13.07 -1.01 -11.26
C PRO A 47 -13.15 -0.17 -12.56
N TYR A 48 -13.09 1.16 -12.44
CA TYR A 48 -13.21 2.08 -13.58
C TYR A 48 -11.86 2.66 -14.06
N GLY A 49 -10.72 2.10 -13.63
CA GLY A 49 -9.41 2.42 -14.22
C GLY A 49 -8.66 3.63 -13.68
N TYR A 50 -9.09 4.23 -12.56
CA TYR A 50 -8.48 5.45 -11.99
C TYR A 50 -7.34 5.18 -10.99
N VAL A 51 -6.59 4.11 -11.19
CA VAL A 51 -5.52 3.67 -10.27
C VAL A 51 -4.52 4.79 -10.01
N VAL A 52 -4.06 5.47 -11.06
CA VAL A 52 -3.06 6.55 -10.98
C VAL A 52 -3.55 7.71 -10.11
N CYS A 53 -4.82 8.11 -10.25
CA CYS A 53 -5.41 9.20 -9.47
C CYS A 53 -5.44 8.88 -7.97
N ILE A 54 -5.79 7.64 -7.61
CA ILE A 54 -5.79 7.19 -6.21
C ILE A 54 -4.38 7.25 -5.65
N ILE A 55 -3.41 6.69 -6.38
CA ILE A 55 -2.01 6.65 -5.94
C ILE A 55 -1.47 8.08 -5.75
N HIS A 56 -1.67 8.98 -6.71
CA HIS A 56 -1.27 10.39 -6.56
C HIS A 56 -1.95 11.07 -5.35
N ASN A 57 -3.25 10.83 -5.14
CA ASN A 57 -3.97 11.41 -4.00
C ASN A 57 -3.38 10.90 -2.67
N MET A 58 -3.12 9.60 -2.55
CA MET A 58 -2.49 9.00 -1.38
C MET A 58 -1.10 9.58 -1.13
N GLN A 59 -0.29 9.77 -2.17
CA GLN A 59 1.05 10.37 -2.05
C GLN A 59 1.00 11.83 -1.59
N TRP A 60 0.08 12.63 -2.11
CA TRP A 60 0.02 14.07 -1.82
C TRP A 60 -0.66 14.40 -0.51
N TYR A 61 -1.67 13.64 -0.10
CA TYR A 61 -2.54 14.03 1.02
C TYR A 61 -2.51 13.08 2.21
N VAL A 62 -2.15 11.81 2.02
CA VAL A 62 -2.18 10.79 3.10
C VAL A 62 -0.78 10.42 3.57
N PHE A 63 0.18 10.31 2.65
CA PHE A 63 1.50 9.75 2.92
C PHE A 63 2.65 10.61 2.38
N LEU A 64 2.66 11.89 2.76
CA LEU A 64 3.62 12.89 2.27
C LEU A 64 5.09 12.46 2.44
N HIS A 65 5.40 11.73 3.51
CA HIS A 65 6.76 11.34 3.86
C HIS A 65 7.06 9.85 3.61
N GLN A 66 6.14 9.11 2.99
CA GLN A 66 6.31 7.67 2.80
C GLN A 66 7.04 7.37 1.49
N TYR A 67 8.28 6.93 1.60
CA TYR A 67 9.13 6.61 0.45
C TYR A 67 8.58 5.49 -0.42
N TYR A 68 8.11 4.42 0.21
CA TYR A 68 7.66 3.22 -0.50
C TYR A 68 6.32 2.74 0.05
N CYS A 69 5.43 2.35 -0.85
CA CYS A 69 4.27 1.55 -0.52
C CYS A 69 4.29 0.27 -1.34
N TYR A 70 3.98 -0.85 -0.68
CA TYR A 70 3.96 -2.16 -1.31
C TYR A 70 2.54 -2.75 -1.29
N ALA A 71 2.27 -3.64 -2.23
CA ALA A 71 1.12 -4.53 -2.19
C ALA A 71 1.57 -5.94 -2.50
N ILE A 72 0.69 -6.88 -2.22
CA ILE A 72 0.85 -8.26 -2.60
C ILE A 72 -0.23 -8.59 -3.61
N ARG A 73 0.15 -9.23 -4.70
CA ARG A 73 -0.80 -9.79 -5.66
C ARG A 73 -0.64 -11.30 -5.70
N ARG A 74 -1.76 -12.00 -5.53
CA ARG A 74 -1.85 -13.41 -5.90
C ARG A 74 -2.09 -13.49 -7.41
N ASN A 75 -1.22 -14.23 -8.09
CA ASN A 75 -1.37 -14.56 -9.50
C ASN A 75 -2.43 -15.67 -9.67
N GLN A 76 -2.87 -15.89 -10.90
CA GLN A 76 -3.88 -16.91 -11.20
C GLN A 76 -3.39 -18.35 -10.92
N ASP A 77 -2.08 -18.58 -10.97
CA ASP A 77 -1.41 -19.84 -10.63
C ASP A 77 -1.25 -20.07 -9.11
N GLY A 78 -1.76 -19.15 -8.27
CA GLY A 78 -1.58 -19.18 -6.82
C GLY A 78 -0.22 -18.62 -6.36
N GLY A 79 0.65 -18.20 -7.28
CA GLY A 79 1.91 -17.54 -6.96
C GLY A 79 1.69 -16.19 -6.29
N ILE A 80 2.61 -15.80 -5.40
CA ILE A 80 2.53 -14.56 -4.65
C ILE A 80 3.64 -13.63 -5.11
N ARG A 81 3.30 -12.39 -5.50
CA ARG A 81 4.27 -11.37 -5.91
C ARG A 81 4.15 -10.12 -5.04
N LYS A 82 5.28 -9.66 -4.48
CA LYS A 82 5.43 -8.32 -3.90
C LYS A 82 5.50 -7.31 -5.04
N ILE A 83 4.66 -6.29 -4.97
CA ILE A 83 4.57 -5.21 -5.96
C ILE A 83 4.90 -3.91 -5.24
N ALA A 84 5.82 -3.11 -5.79
CA ALA A 84 5.96 -1.72 -5.38
C ALA A 84 4.81 -0.91 -6.00
N CYS A 85 3.96 -0.33 -5.17
CA CYS A 85 2.79 0.45 -5.60
C CYS A 85 3.17 1.89 -5.91
N TRP A 86 4.09 2.46 -5.14
CA TRP A 86 4.75 3.70 -5.51
C TRP A 86 6.09 3.88 -4.81
N CYS A 87 6.90 4.73 -5.42
CA CYS A 87 8.07 5.35 -4.81
C CYS A 87 7.80 6.86 -4.76
N CYS A 88 7.68 7.46 -3.57
CA CYS A 88 7.38 8.89 -3.45
C CYS A 88 8.59 9.72 -3.90
N TYR A 89 8.42 10.47 -4.98
CA TYR A 89 9.43 11.38 -5.53
C TYR A 89 9.84 12.48 -4.53
N ARG A 90 8.89 13.07 -3.80
CA ARG A 90 9.15 14.11 -2.77
C ARG A 90 10.00 13.61 -1.62
N ALA A 91 9.84 12.35 -1.24
CA ALA A 91 10.64 11.76 -0.17
C ALA A 91 12.10 11.56 -0.64
N GLN A 92 12.32 11.21 -1.91
CA GLN A 92 13.68 11.08 -2.49
C GLN A 92 14.41 12.43 -2.64
N ASN A 93 13.67 13.54 -2.79
CA ASN A 93 14.22 14.89 -2.91
C ASN A 93 13.60 15.83 -1.86
N PRO A 94 13.99 15.73 -0.58
CA PRO A 94 13.42 16.53 0.51
C PRO A 94 13.69 18.04 0.38
N SER A 95 14.58 18.45 -0.52
CA SER A 95 14.92 19.86 -0.77
C SER A 95 13.84 20.66 -1.51
N GLU A 96 12.78 20.02 -2.01
CA GLU A 96 11.64 20.70 -2.65
C GLU A 96 10.47 21.02 -1.68
N GLU A 97 10.68 20.91 -0.36
CA GLU A 97 9.67 21.28 0.66
C GLU A 97 9.46 22.80 0.83
N LEU A 98 10.15 23.65 0.06
CA LEU A 98 10.07 25.11 0.16
C LEU A 98 9.82 25.78 -1.21
N LEU A 99 8.65 25.58 -1.81
CA LEU A 99 8.06 26.50 -2.80
C LEU A 99 6.53 26.46 -2.73
#